data_AF-A0A7C6HN80-F1
#
_entry.id   AF-A0A7C6HN80-F1
#
_cell.length_a   1.000
_cell.length_b   1.000
_cell.length_c   1.000
_cell.angle_alpha   90.00
_cell.angle_beta   90.00
_cell.angle_gamma   90.00
#
_symmetry.space_group_name_H-M   'P 1'
#
loop_
_entity.id
_entity.type
_entity.pdbx_description
1 polymer ?
#
loop_
_entity_poly.entity_id
_entity_poly.type
_entity_poly.pdbx_seq_one_letter_code
_entity_poly.pdbx_strand_id
1 'polypeptide(L)' 'DLLGLGNEARMNVPATLSGNWQWRMKPGQLTSMLAEKMSELTRISGRTAQ' A
#
# COMPACT_ATOMS: atom_id res chain seq x y z
N ASP A 1 -3.64 1.01 -1.42
CA ASP A 1 -3.56 2.19 -2.33
C ASP A 1 -2.28 2.26 -3.14
N LEU A 2 -1.09 2.28 -2.54
CA LEU A 2 0.17 2.40 -3.31
C LEU A 2 0.32 1.37 -4.43
N LEU A 3 -0.12 0.13 -4.19
CA LEU A 3 -0.09 -0.96 -5.16
C LEU A 3 -1.26 -0.94 -6.19
N GLY A 4 -2.21 0.00 -6.06
CA GLY A 4 -3.37 0.12 -6.96
C GLY A 4 -4.34 -1.06 -6.95
N LEU A 5 -4.36 -1.86 -5.88
CA LEU A 5 -5.22 -3.05 -5.76
C LEU A 5 -6.67 -2.71 -5.42
N GLY A 6 -7.59 -3.59 -5.79
CA GLY A 6 -9.03 -3.47 -5.56
C GLY A 6 -9.49 -4.08 -4.23
N ASN A 7 -10.78 -4.41 -4.17
CA ASN A 7 -11.43 -4.94 -2.97
C ASN A 7 -10.84 -6.27 -2.48
N GLU A 8 -10.17 -7.03 -3.34
CA GLU A 8 -9.44 -8.26 -2.98
C GLU A 8 -8.30 -7.99 -2.00
N ALA A 9 -7.82 -6.74 -1.91
CA ALA A 9 -6.80 -6.32 -0.96
C ALA A 9 -7.35 -5.65 0.29
N ARG A 10 -8.68 -5.63 0.48
CA ARG A 10 -9.30 -5.01 1.65
C ARG A 10 -8.93 -5.77 2.92
N MET A 11 -8.34 -5.07 3.88
CA MET A 11 -7.89 -5.69 5.13
C MET A 11 -9.04 -6.07 6.07
N ASN A 12 -10.11 -5.26 6.11
CA ASN A 12 -11.23 -5.49 7.02
C ASN A 12 -12.58 -5.01 6.45
N VAL A 13 -13.62 -5.82 6.66
CA VAL A 13 -15.03 -5.48 6.52
C VAL A 13 -15.64 -5.51 7.92
N PRO A 14 -15.97 -4.34 8.51
CA PRO A 14 -16.60 -4.26 9.83
C PRO A 14 -17.86 -5.12 9.93
N ALA A 15 -18.16 -5.60 11.14
CA ALA A 15 -19.29 -6.49 11.41
C ALA A 15 -19.30 -7.82 10.62
N THR A 16 -18.14 -8.27 10.12
CA THR A 16 -17.98 -9.60 9.49
C THR A 16 -17.14 -10.51 10.39
N LEU A 17 -17.59 -11.75 10.58
CA LEU A 17 -16.98 -12.70 11.51
C LEU A 17 -15.71 -13.38 10.98
N SER A 18 -15.52 -13.44 9.65
CA SER A 18 -14.41 -14.17 9.01
C SER A 18 -13.91 -13.47 7.74
N GLY A 19 -12.73 -13.85 7.26
CA GLY A 19 -12.14 -13.31 6.02
C GLY A 19 -11.34 -12.01 6.20
N ASN A 20 -11.41 -11.38 7.38
CA ASN A 20 -10.66 -10.18 7.71
C ASN A 20 -9.21 -10.48 8.10
N TRP A 21 -8.33 -9.50 7.93
CA TRP A 21 -6.92 -9.49 8.33
C TRP A 21 -6.03 -10.53 7.62
N GLN A 22 -6.52 -11.09 6.52
CA GLN A 22 -5.83 -12.15 5.77
C GLN A 22 -4.97 -11.62 4.62
N TRP A 23 -5.15 -10.36 4.20
CA TRP A 23 -4.38 -9.82 3.09
C TRP A 23 -2.88 -9.80 3.41
N ARG A 24 -2.10 -10.24 2.42
CA ARG A 24 -0.64 -10.22 2.43
C ARG A 24 -0.16 -9.71 1.08
N MET A 25 0.83 -8.82 1.12
CA MET A 25 1.53 -8.40 -0.08
C MET A 25 2.27 -9.59 -0.71
N LYS A 26 2.21 -9.72 -2.03
CA LYS A 26 2.95 -10.74 -2.77
C LYS A 26 4.42 -10.31 -2.96
N PRO A 27 5.37 -11.26 -3.03
CA PRO A 27 6.74 -10.95 -3.40
C PRO A 27 6.82 -10.18 -4.72
N GLY A 28 7.74 -9.21 -4.80
CA GLY A 28 7.98 -8.42 -6.00
C GLY A 28 7.00 -7.27 -6.28
N GLN A 29 5.95 -7.09 -5.46
CA GLN A 29 5.01 -5.97 -5.65
C GLN A 29 5.60 -4.61 -5.26
N LEU A 30 6.62 -4.57 -4.39
CA LEU A 30 7.42 -3.37 -4.16
C LEU A 30 8.50 -3.28 -5.23
N THR A 31 8.29 -2.41 -6.20
CA THR A 31 9.23 -2.16 -7.29
C THR A 31 10.04 -0.90 -7.02
N SER A 32 11.23 -0.79 -7.61
CA SER A 32 12.04 0.43 -7.54
C SER A 32 11.30 1.65 -8.07
N MET A 33 10.53 1.48 -9.15
CA MET A 33 9.69 2.55 -9.72
C MET A 33 8.64 3.08 -8.71
N LEU A 34 8.02 2.20 -7.93
CA LEU A 34 7.07 2.62 -6.90
C LEU A 34 7.78 3.38 -5.77
N ALA A 35 8.97 2.92 -5.38
CA ALA A 35 9.78 3.59 -4.37
C ALA A 35 10.24 4.98 -4.83
N GLU A 36 10.72 5.12 -6.07
CA GLU A 36 11.12 6.39 -6.67
C GLU A 36 9.94 7.38 -6.74
N LYS A 37 8.77 6.91 -7.21
CA LYS A 37 7.55 7.73 -7.23
C LYS A 37 7.18 8.21 -5.82
N MET A 38 7.23 7.33 -4.82
CA MET A 38 6.93 7.70 -3.44
C MET A 38 7.96 8.64 -2.84
N SER A 39 9.25 8.47 -3.18
CA SER A 39 10.32 9.38 -2.77
C SER A 39 10.11 10.78 -3.34
N GLU A 40 9.77 10.88 -4.62
CA GLU A 40 9.53 12.17 -5.26
C GLU A 40 8.30 12.88 -4.68
N LEU A 41 7.19 12.15 -4.47
CA LEU A 41 6.01 12.70 -3.81
C LEU A 41 6.32 13.19 -2.38
N THR A 42 7.10 12.43 -1.63
CA THR A 42 7.58 12.81 -0.30
C THR A 42 8.42 14.09 -0.35
N ARG A 43 9.31 14.22 -1.34
CA ARG A 43 10.16 15.39 -1.55
C ARG A 43 9.37 16.64 -1.90
N ILE A 44 8.49 16.58 -2.91
CA ILE A 44 7.72 17.76 -3.35
C ILE A 44 6.68 18.21 -2.33
N SER A 45 6.23 17.31 -1.47
CA SER A 45 5.32 17.63 -0.36
C SER A 45 6.04 18.08 0.93
N GLY A 46 7.38 18.20 0.90
CA GLY A 46 8.17 18.64 2.05
C GLY A 46 8.19 17.66 3.22
N ARG A 47 7.99 16.37 2.96
CA ARG A 47 7.94 15.30 3.99
C ARG A 47 9.17 14.40 4.00
N THR A 48 10.23 14.77 3.28
CA THR A 48 11.51 14.06 3.38
C THR A 48 12.05 14.19 4.80
N ALA A 49 12.68 13.13 5.31
CA ALA A 49 13.41 13.20 6.56
C ALA A 49 14.41 14.37 6.50
N GLN A 50 14.40 15.20 7.55
CA GLN A 50 15.34 16.32 7.70
C GLN A 50 16.74 15.81 8.00
#